data_AF-A0A0A3YKX1-F1
#
_entry.id   AF-A0A0A3YKX1-F1
#
_cell.length_a   1.000
_cell.length_b   1.000
_cell.length_c   1.000
_cell.angle_alpha   90.00
_cell.angle_beta   90.00
_cell.angle_gamma   90.00
#
_symmetry.space_group_name_H-M   'P 1'
#
loop_
_entity.id
_entity.type
_entity.pdbx_description
1 polymer ?
#
loop_
_entity_poly.entity_id
_entity_poly.type
_entity_poly.pdbx_seq_one_letter_code
_entity_poly.pdbx_strand_id
1 'polypeptide(L)'
;MDTKKYDRALQLEILNALMDADPSPLRKAQEDALIAKFSDYKQFVANAIYLERHGLIEKPFVVVSALSGSVDYVFNATACRLTEKGIDFLIGDEGLSSLLNVLVVRLHADTLEALQEVVNSSALPPEKKKGLLDKLKELPADSIKHLTLQLLTQGVLNLPHAVQLIQKALT
;
A
#
# COMPACT_ATOMS: atom_id res chain seq x y z
N MET A 1 -13.35 -21.82 -19.73
CA MET A 1 -12.69 -21.83 -18.40
C MET A 1 -13.79 -21.78 -17.36
N ASP A 2 -13.88 -22.77 -16.48
CA ASP A 2 -14.90 -22.81 -15.42
C ASP A 2 -14.70 -21.64 -14.45
N THR A 3 -15.45 -20.56 -14.68
CA THR A 3 -15.53 -19.38 -13.80
C THR A 3 -16.18 -19.69 -12.46
N LYS A 4 -16.73 -20.90 -12.27
CA LYS A 4 -17.39 -21.31 -11.01
C LYS A 4 -16.45 -21.43 -9.81
N LYS A 5 -15.13 -21.56 -10.01
CA LYS A 5 -14.19 -21.77 -8.90
C LYS A 5 -13.96 -20.51 -8.06
N TYR A 6 -13.83 -19.36 -8.71
CA TYR A 6 -13.63 -18.06 -8.05
C TYR A 6 -14.85 -17.19 -8.34
N ASP A 7 -15.62 -16.88 -7.30
CA ASP A 7 -16.88 -16.17 -7.44
C ASP A 7 -16.82 -14.89 -6.60
N ARG A 8 -17.04 -13.75 -7.25
CA ARG A 8 -16.95 -12.43 -6.62
C ARG A 8 -18.02 -12.22 -5.55
N ALA A 9 -19.23 -12.76 -5.74
CA ALA A 9 -20.28 -12.65 -4.73
C ALA A 9 -19.91 -13.46 -3.49
N LEU A 10 -19.42 -14.70 -3.66
CA LEU A 10 -18.96 -15.51 -2.53
C LEU A 10 -17.72 -14.94 -1.82
N GLN A 11 -16.83 -14.26 -2.56
CA GLN A 11 -15.72 -13.52 -1.96
C GLN A 11 -16.20 -12.37 -1.08
N LEU A 12 -17.23 -11.63 -1.51
CA LEU A 12 -17.85 -10.58 -0.70
C LEU A 12 -18.51 -11.15 0.56
N GLU A 13 -19.11 -12.35 0.48
CA GLU A 13 -19.65 -13.04 1.66
C GLU A 13 -18.57 -13.31 2.72
N ILE A 14 -17.36 -13.73 2.31
CA ILE A 14 -16.23 -13.92 3.24
C ILE A 14 -15.83 -12.58 3.86
N LEU A 15 -15.62 -11.54 3.04
CA LEU A 15 -15.17 -10.24 3.50
C LEU A 15 -16.17 -9.59 4.49
N ASN A 16 -17.47 -9.63 4.17
CA ASN A 16 -18.51 -9.10 5.04
C ASN A 16 -18.63 -9.89 6.34
N ALA A 17 -18.55 -11.24 6.29
CA ALA A 17 -18.59 -12.05 7.50
C ALA A 17 -17.42 -11.71 8.45
N LEU A 18 -16.24 -11.44 7.91
CA LEU A 18 -15.08 -11.01 8.70
C LEU A 18 -15.25 -9.57 9.23
N MET A 19 -15.81 -8.66 8.44
CA MET A 19 -16.13 -7.29 8.88
C MET A 19 -17.12 -7.29 10.05
N ASP A 20 -18.19 -8.08 9.95
CA ASP A 20 -19.24 -8.16 10.96
C ASP A 20 -18.76 -8.79 12.27
N ALA A 21 -17.75 -9.67 12.19
CA ALA A 21 -17.18 -10.33 13.37
C ALA A 21 -16.12 -9.48 14.07
N ASP A 22 -15.47 -8.56 13.36
CA ASP A 22 -14.36 -7.74 13.88
C ASP A 22 -14.76 -6.95 15.15
N PRO A 23 -13.89 -6.83 16.17
CA PRO A 23 -12.51 -7.34 16.29
C PRO A 23 -12.39 -8.81 16.72
N SER A 24 -13.51 -9.53 16.83
CA SER A 24 -13.53 -10.94 17.22
C SER A 24 -13.36 -11.87 16.01
N PRO A 25 -12.89 -13.10 16.22
CA PRO A 25 -12.93 -14.10 15.17
C PRO A 25 -14.37 -14.57 14.90
N LEU A 26 -14.60 -15.18 13.73
CA LEU A 26 -15.86 -15.86 13.44
C LEU A 26 -16.15 -16.91 14.51
N ARG A 27 -17.35 -16.87 15.09
CA ARG A 27 -17.84 -17.96 15.94
C ARG A 27 -18.15 -19.17 15.07
N LYS A 28 -18.11 -20.37 15.65
CA LYS A 28 -18.32 -21.62 14.90
C LYS A 28 -19.63 -21.63 14.10
N ALA A 29 -20.72 -21.15 14.67
CA ALA A 29 -22.00 -21.05 13.95
C ALA A 29 -21.96 -20.08 12.74
N GLN A 30 -21.19 -18.99 12.83
CA GLN A 30 -21.02 -18.04 11.73
C GLN A 30 -20.12 -18.63 10.64
N GLU A 31 -19.05 -19.32 11.03
CA GLU A 31 -18.17 -20.07 10.13
C GLU A 31 -18.96 -21.14 9.36
N ASP A 32 -19.73 -21.97 10.06
CA ASP A 32 -20.51 -23.04 9.44
C ASP A 32 -21.57 -22.47 8.47
N ALA A 33 -22.24 -21.38 8.85
CA ALA A 33 -23.20 -20.68 8.00
C ALA A 33 -22.53 -20.05 6.76
N LEU A 34 -21.31 -19.52 6.90
CA LEU A 34 -20.54 -18.98 5.78
C LEU A 34 -20.12 -20.08 4.81
N ILE A 35 -19.53 -21.16 5.31
CA ILE A 35 -19.05 -22.28 4.49
C ILE A 35 -20.21 -22.94 3.72
N ALA A 36 -21.40 -23.03 4.34
CA ALA A 36 -22.59 -23.58 3.70
C ALA A 36 -23.08 -22.81 2.46
N LYS A 37 -22.61 -21.56 2.24
CA LYS A 37 -22.92 -20.78 1.03
C LYS A 37 -22.13 -21.26 -0.19
N PHE A 38 -21.07 -22.03 0.00
CA PHE A 38 -20.23 -22.56 -1.06
C PHE A 38 -20.73 -23.92 -1.52
N SER A 39 -20.52 -24.24 -2.79
CA SER A 39 -20.90 -25.53 -3.36
C SER A 39 -20.16 -26.71 -2.72
N ASP A 40 -18.89 -26.49 -2.36
CA ASP A 40 -18.10 -27.41 -1.57
C ASP A 40 -17.00 -26.66 -0.79
N TYR A 41 -16.37 -27.37 0.15
CA TYR A 41 -15.30 -26.81 0.97
C TYR A 41 -14.06 -26.42 0.15
N LYS A 42 -13.79 -27.06 -1.00
CA LYS A 42 -12.66 -26.70 -1.87
C LYS A 42 -12.89 -25.35 -2.56
N GLN A 43 -14.13 -25.01 -2.88
CA GLN A 43 -14.51 -23.70 -3.42
C GLN A 43 -14.33 -22.61 -2.36
N PHE A 44 -14.74 -22.86 -1.11
CA PHE A 44 -14.46 -21.96 0.01
C PHE A 44 -12.97 -21.70 0.17
N VAL A 45 -12.16 -22.78 0.25
CA VAL A 45 -10.70 -22.70 0.33
C VAL A 45 -10.10 -21.92 -0.83
N ALA A 46 -10.55 -22.16 -2.06
CA ALA A 46 -10.05 -21.45 -3.23
C ALA A 46 -10.32 -19.94 -3.15
N ASN A 47 -11.52 -19.52 -2.75
CA ASN A 47 -11.88 -18.11 -2.65
C ASN A 47 -11.15 -17.41 -1.50
N ALA A 48 -11.04 -18.05 -0.33
CA ALA A 48 -10.29 -17.50 0.78
C ALA A 48 -8.78 -17.37 0.47
N ILE A 49 -8.16 -18.38 -0.18
CA ILE A 49 -6.76 -18.25 -0.65
C ILE A 49 -6.61 -17.16 -1.71
N TYR A 50 -7.62 -16.95 -2.57
CA TYR A 50 -7.59 -15.88 -3.54
C TYR A 50 -7.57 -14.50 -2.85
N LEU A 51 -8.45 -14.29 -1.87
CA LEU A 51 -8.48 -13.08 -1.06
C LEU A 51 -7.17 -12.85 -0.30
N GLU A 52 -6.58 -13.91 0.27
CA GLU A 52 -5.26 -13.87 0.91
C GLU A 52 -4.17 -13.43 -0.06
N ARG A 53 -4.14 -13.98 -1.29
CA ARG A 53 -3.15 -13.62 -2.31
C ARG A 53 -3.28 -12.17 -2.80
N HIS A 54 -4.48 -11.62 -2.75
CA HIS A 54 -4.73 -10.21 -3.01
C HIS A 54 -4.48 -9.32 -1.78
N GLY A 55 -4.14 -9.93 -0.64
CA GLY A 55 -3.86 -9.25 0.61
C GLY A 55 -5.09 -8.54 1.18
N LEU A 56 -6.29 -9.06 0.94
CA LEU A 56 -7.55 -8.55 1.50
C LEU A 56 -7.89 -9.21 2.85
N ILE A 57 -7.37 -10.41 3.09
CA ILE A 57 -7.47 -11.10 4.38
C ILE A 57 -6.11 -11.67 4.79
N GLU A 58 -5.94 -11.89 6.09
CA GLU A 58 -4.82 -12.61 6.67
C GLU A 58 -4.90 -14.13 6.42
N LYS A 59 -3.90 -14.89 6.87
CA LYS A 59 -3.72 -16.32 6.58
C LYS A 59 -4.89 -17.17 7.09
N PRO A 60 -5.81 -17.61 6.21
CA PRO A 60 -7.07 -18.18 6.65
C PRO A 60 -6.97 -19.67 7.01
N PHE A 61 -5.89 -20.35 6.63
CA PHE A 61 -5.77 -21.80 6.77
C PHE A 61 -4.46 -22.24 7.44
N VAL A 62 -4.57 -23.29 8.24
CA VAL A 62 -3.44 -24.15 8.60
C VAL A 62 -3.38 -25.28 7.58
N VAL A 63 -2.21 -25.50 7.01
CA VAL A 63 -1.96 -26.55 6.02
C VAL A 63 -1.43 -27.77 6.74
N VAL A 64 -2.15 -28.89 6.64
CA VAL A 64 -1.76 -30.17 7.25
C VAL A 64 -1.47 -31.17 6.14
N SER A 65 -0.25 -31.71 6.14
CA SER A 65 0.15 -32.75 5.20
C SER A 65 0.01 -34.12 5.86
N ALA A 66 -0.77 -35.01 5.25
CA ALA A 66 -0.85 -36.39 5.68
C ALA A 66 0.33 -37.22 5.13
N LEU A 67 0.68 -38.32 5.80
CA LEU A 67 1.70 -39.28 5.35
C LEU A 67 1.38 -39.89 3.97
N SER A 68 0.12 -39.84 3.55
CA SER A 68 -0.38 -40.23 2.23
C SER A 68 -0.05 -39.23 1.12
N GLY A 69 0.52 -38.07 1.44
CA GLY A 69 0.79 -36.99 0.48
C GLY A 69 -0.41 -36.09 0.18
N SER A 70 -1.56 -36.29 0.82
CA SER A 70 -2.69 -35.37 0.73
C SER A 70 -2.45 -34.13 1.59
N VAL A 71 -2.88 -32.98 1.08
CA VAL A 71 -2.83 -31.68 1.77
C VAL A 71 -4.23 -31.26 2.14
N ASP A 72 -4.46 -31.08 3.43
CA ASP A 72 -5.72 -30.60 3.98
C ASP A 72 -5.57 -29.14 4.46
N TYR A 73 -6.59 -28.34 4.14
CA TYR A 73 -6.69 -26.95 4.57
C TYR A 73 -7.69 -26.86 5.71
N VAL A 74 -7.21 -26.60 6.92
CA VAL A 74 -8.07 -26.41 8.09
C VAL A 74 -8.29 -24.92 8.30
N PHE A 75 -9.54 -24.46 8.18
CA PHE A 75 -9.86 -23.05 8.38
C PHE A 75 -9.54 -22.63 9.81
N ASN A 76 -8.81 -21.53 9.93
CA ASN A 76 -8.37 -20.99 11.20
C ASN A 76 -9.06 -19.64 11.43
N ALA A 77 -10.28 -19.70 11.96
CA ALA A 77 -11.10 -18.51 12.22
C ALA A 77 -10.40 -17.49 13.14
N THR A 78 -9.49 -17.91 14.01
CA THR A 78 -8.76 -16.99 14.90
C THR A 78 -7.64 -16.22 14.20
N ALA A 79 -7.10 -16.78 13.12
CA ALA A 79 -6.05 -16.16 12.29
C ALA A 79 -6.60 -15.48 11.03
N CYS A 80 -7.85 -15.76 10.64
CA CYS A 80 -8.49 -15.15 9.48
C CYS A 80 -9.12 -13.81 9.85
N ARG A 81 -8.49 -12.69 9.43
CA ARG A 81 -8.97 -11.32 9.64
C ARG A 81 -8.91 -10.51 8.36
N LEU A 82 -9.66 -9.42 8.28
CA LEU A 82 -9.47 -8.43 7.22
C LEU A 82 -8.11 -7.72 7.41
N THR A 83 -7.44 -7.45 6.30
CA THR A 83 -6.30 -6.52 6.28
C THR A 83 -6.81 -5.09 6.13
N GLU A 84 -5.91 -4.10 6.22
CA GLU A 84 -6.24 -2.71 5.89
C GLU A 84 -6.79 -2.57 4.47
N LYS A 85 -6.27 -3.34 3.51
CA LYS A 85 -6.74 -3.35 2.12
C LYS A 85 -8.12 -3.98 2.00
N GLY A 86 -8.41 -5.02 2.80
CA GLY A 86 -9.74 -5.64 2.86
C GLY A 86 -10.79 -4.69 3.39
N ILE A 87 -10.45 -3.94 4.45
CA ILE A 87 -11.32 -2.92 5.02
C ILE A 87 -11.55 -1.80 4.00
N ASP A 88 -10.48 -1.24 3.43
CA ASP A 88 -10.55 -0.17 2.43
C ASP A 88 -11.33 -0.60 1.18
N PHE A 89 -11.22 -1.86 0.75
CA PHE A 89 -12.00 -2.41 -0.35
C PHE A 89 -13.52 -2.41 -0.07
N LEU A 90 -13.92 -2.61 1.20
CA LEU A 90 -15.34 -2.61 1.59
C LEU A 90 -15.91 -1.21 1.79
N ILE A 91 -15.14 -0.27 2.37
CA ILE A 91 -15.59 1.11 2.60
C ILE A 91 -15.38 2.04 1.39
N GLY A 92 -14.60 1.61 0.40
CA GLY A 92 -14.39 2.32 -0.85
C GLY A 92 -13.42 3.49 -0.73
N ASP A 93 -13.70 4.58 -1.46
CA ASP A 93 -12.79 5.73 -1.60
C ASP A 93 -12.53 6.51 -0.29
N GLU A 94 -13.29 6.22 0.77
CA GLU A 94 -13.14 6.78 2.11
C GLU A 94 -12.10 6.03 2.98
N GLY A 95 -11.44 5.00 2.42
CA GLY A 95 -10.44 4.20 3.14
C GLY A 95 -9.14 4.93 3.50
N LEU A 96 -8.41 4.40 4.49
CA LEU A 96 -7.20 5.02 5.02
C LEU A 96 -6.07 5.05 3.97
N SER A 97 -5.99 4.05 3.09
CA SER A 97 -5.03 4.03 1.98
C SER A 97 -5.27 5.19 0.99
N SER A 98 -6.53 5.57 0.75
CA SER A 98 -6.90 6.70 -0.10
C SER A 98 -6.38 8.01 0.50
N LEU A 99 -6.62 8.22 1.80
CA LEU A 99 -6.11 9.37 2.54
C LEU A 99 -4.58 9.44 2.54
N LEU A 100 -3.89 8.32 2.76
CA LEU A 100 -2.43 8.26 2.76
C LEU A 100 -1.85 8.58 1.39
N ASN A 101 -2.43 8.06 0.30
CA ASN A 101 -2.00 8.37 -1.06
C ASN A 101 -2.18 9.86 -1.38
N VAL A 102 -3.29 10.49 -0.96
CA VAL A 102 -3.50 11.93 -1.11
C VAL A 102 -2.41 12.73 -0.37
N LEU A 103 -2.05 12.32 0.85
CA LEU A 103 -0.96 12.94 1.59
C LEU A 103 0.38 12.84 0.85
N VAL A 104 0.70 11.68 0.26
CA VAL A 104 1.92 11.49 -0.53
C VAL A 104 1.96 12.43 -1.73
N VAL A 105 0.84 12.60 -2.45
CA VAL A 105 0.76 13.54 -3.58
C VAL A 105 0.98 14.99 -3.11
N ARG A 106 0.38 15.39 -1.99
CA ARG A 106 0.60 16.74 -1.41
C ARG A 106 2.07 16.98 -1.06
N LEU A 107 2.71 16.03 -0.39
CA LEU A 107 4.14 16.12 -0.07
C LEU A 107 5.00 16.30 -1.34
N HIS A 108 4.68 15.62 -2.45
CA HIS A 108 5.39 15.83 -3.72
C HIS A 108 5.17 17.22 -4.30
N ALA A 109 3.94 17.74 -4.24
CA ALA A 109 3.62 19.09 -4.70
C ALA A 109 4.39 20.15 -3.88
N ASP A 110 4.35 20.07 -2.56
CA ASP A 110 5.05 20.99 -1.66
C ASP A 110 6.58 20.94 -1.89
N THR A 111 7.12 19.73 -2.09
CA THR A 111 8.55 19.56 -2.39
C THR A 111 8.91 20.21 -3.72
N LEU A 112 8.05 20.09 -4.73
CA LEU A 112 8.27 20.69 -6.03
C LEU A 112 8.27 22.22 -5.96
N GLU A 113 7.36 22.81 -5.20
CA GLU A 113 7.32 24.26 -4.95
C GLU A 113 8.62 24.75 -4.28
N ALA A 114 9.10 24.04 -3.25
CA ALA A 114 10.35 24.37 -2.59
C ALA A 114 11.56 24.31 -3.56
N LEU A 115 11.62 23.30 -4.44
CA LEU A 115 12.68 23.20 -5.46
C LEU A 115 12.59 24.35 -6.48
N GLN A 116 11.40 24.75 -6.89
CA GLN A 116 11.21 25.91 -7.77
C GLN A 116 11.69 27.20 -7.12
N GLU A 117 11.45 27.38 -5.82
CA GLU A 117 11.92 28.55 -5.06
C GLU A 117 13.46 28.60 -5.01
N VAL A 118 14.13 27.46 -4.80
CA VAL A 118 15.59 27.37 -4.87
C VAL A 118 16.13 27.77 -6.26
N VAL A 119 15.48 27.32 -7.34
CA VAL A 119 15.87 27.73 -8.70
C VAL A 119 15.68 29.22 -8.90
N ASN A 120 14.56 29.78 -8.43
CA ASN A 120 14.26 31.21 -8.55
C ASN A 120 15.24 32.09 -7.78
N SER A 121 15.66 31.68 -6.58
CA SER A 121 16.62 32.42 -5.74
C SER A 121 18.08 32.29 -6.19
N SER A 122 18.39 31.35 -7.09
CA SER A 122 19.74 31.17 -7.62
C SER A 122 20.23 32.37 -8.45
N ALA A 123 21.55 32.54 -8.61
CA ALA A 123 22.16 33.57 -9.45
C ALA A 123 22.19 33.21 -10.97
N LEU A 124 21.34 32.27 -11.42
CA LEU A 124 21.32 31.82 -12.81
C LEU A 124 20.69 32.86 -13.77
N PRO A 125 21.09 32.89 -15.06
CA PRO A 125 20.44 33.73 -16.07
C PRO A 125 18.95 33.38 -16.27
N PRO A 126 18.09 34.36 -16.64
CA PRO A 126 16.64 34.15 -16.77
C PRO A 126 16.24 32.98 -17.67
N GLU A 127 16.89 32.82 -18.82
CA GLU A 127 16.63 31.74 -19.78
C GLU A 127 16.90 30.35 -19.17
N LYS A 128 17.98 30.22 -18.39
CA LYS A 128 18.33 28.95 -17.73
C LYS A 128 17.38 28.63 -16.58
N LYS A 129 16.97 29.65 -15.81
CA LYS A 129 15.95 29.48 -14.76
C LYS A 129 14.65 28.97 -15.35
N LYS A 130 14.17 29.60 -16.42
CA LYS A 130 12.94 29.19 -17.11
C LYS A 130 12.98 27.73 -17.54
N GLY A 131 14.04 27.31 -18.24
CA GLY A 131 14.19 25.92 -18.67
C GLY A 131 14.27 24.89 -17.53
N LEU A 132 14.78 25.26 -16.35
CA LEU A 132 14.79 24.39 -15.18
C LEU A 132 13.42 24.28 -14.51
N LEU A 133 12.69 25.40 -14.39
CA LEU A 133 11.34 25.41 -13.83
C LEU A 133 10.37 24.59 -14.68
N ASP A 134 10.47 24.69 -16.01
CA ASP A 134 9.65 23.91 -16.93
C ASP A 134 9.90 22.41 -16.76
N LYS A 135 11.19 22.01 -16.68
CA LYS A 135 11.56 20.61 -16.41
C LYS A 135 11.05 20.11 -15.06
N LEU A 136 11.13 20.92 -14.01
CA LEU A 136 10.62 20.55 -12.68
C LEU A 136 9.11 20.26 -12.74
N LYS A 137 8.33 21.10 -13.43
CA LYS A 137 6.87 20.92 -13.57
C LYS A 137 6.46 19.65 -14.31
N GLU A 138 7.32 19.17 -15.22
CA GLU A 138 7.06 17.97 -16.02
C GLU A 138 7.47 16.66 -15.30
N LEU A 139 8.09 16.73 -14.12
CA LEU A 139 8.57 15.54 -13.42
C LEU A 139 7.42 14.68 -12.85
N PRO A 140 7.43 13.36 -13.09
CA PRO A 140 6.58 12.42 -12.37
C PRO A 140 6.90 12.39 -10.87
N ALA A 141 5.91 12.03 -10.04
CA ALA A 141 6.05 11.96 -8.58
C ALA A 141 7.23 11.08 -8.11
N ASP A 142 7.46 9.92 -8.74
CA ASP A 142 8.59 9.07 -8.38
C ASP A 142 9.96 9.67 -8.77
N SER A 143 10.00 10.51 -9.81
CA SER A 143 11.20 11.26 -10.17
C SER A 143 11.48 12.41 -9.20
N ILE A 144 10.43 13.05 -8.65
CA ILE A 144 10.57 14.06 -7.59
C ILE A 144 11.22 13.44 -6.35
N LYS A 145 10.77 12.24 -5.92
CA LYS A 145 11.40 11.50 -4.82
C LYS A 145 12.89 11.26 -5.08
N HIS A 146 13.22 10.72 -6.25
CA HIS A 146 14.61 10.38 -6.58
C HIS A 146 15.50 11.61 -6.66
N LEU A 147 15.04 12.69 -7.31
CA LEU A 147 15.74 13.96 -7.37
C LEU A 147 15.98 14.52 -5.98
N THR A 148 14.97 14.49 -5.11
CA THR A 148 15.06 14.97 -3.72
C THR A 148 16.11 14.20 -2.94
N LEU A 149 16.15 12.87 -3.05
CA LEU A 149 17.16 12.03 -2.41
C LEU A 149 18.58 12.30 -2.93
N GLN A 150 18.73 12.51 -4.25
CA GLN A 150 20.02 12.87 -4.84
C GLN A 150 20.49 14.24 -4.34
N LEU A 151 19.60 15.25 -4.35
CA LEU A 151 19.90 16.59 -3.85
C LEU A 151 20.24 16.57 -2.36
N LEU A 152 19.52 15.78 -1.56
CA LEU A 152 19.82 15.60 -0.14
C LEU A 152 21.23 15.02 0.05
N THR A 153 21.57 13.98 -0.70
CA THR A 153 22.90 13.36 -0.65
C THR A 153 23.99 14.34 -1.05
N GLN A 154 23.81 15.07 -2.15
CA GLN A 154 24.76 16.10 -2.57
C GLN A 154 24.87 17.24 -1.55
N GLY A 155 23.74 17.64 -0.95
CA GLY A 155 23.70 18.63 0.13
C GLY A 155 24.55 18.18 1.32
N VAL A 156 24.34 16.95 1.80
CA VAL A 156 25.11 16.36 2.91
C VAL A 156 26.60 16.31 2.61
N LEU A 157 26.98 15.89 1.40
CA LEU A 157 28.39 15.85 0.99
C LEU A 157 29.04 17.24 0.91
N ASN A 158 28.25 18.28 0.63
CA ASN A 158 28.72 19.66 0.60
C ASN A 158 28.64 20.38 1.96
N LEU A 159 28.02 19.79 2.99
CA LEU A 159 27.93 20.38 4.34
C LEU A 159 29.30 20.78 4.93
N PRO A 160 30.38 19.97 4.81
CA PRO A 160 31.69 20.39 5.33
C PRO A 160 32.19 21.69 4.70
N HIS A 161 31.96 21.88 3.40
CA HIS A 161 32.33 23.10 2.71
C HIS A 161 31.48 24.29 3.19
N ALA A 162 30.18 24.08 3.45
CA ALA A 162 29.32 25.10 4.04
C ALA A 162 29.81 25.52 5.43
N VAL A 163 30.20 24.57 6.29
CA VAL A 163 30.77 24.85 7.63
C VAL A 163 32.05 25.69 7.52
N GLN A 164 32.94 25.37 6.58
CA GLN A 164 34.16 26.15 6.36
C GLN A 164 33.87 27.59 5.91
N LEU A 165 32.88 27.78 5.04
CA LEU A 165 32.46 29.13 4.62
C LEU A 165 31.87 29.93 5.78
N ILE A 166 31.05 29.29 6.63
CA ILE A 166 30.49 29.92 7.83
C ILE A 166 31.61 30.33 8.80
N GLN A 167 32.57 29.44 9.06
CA GLN A 167 33.72 29.76 9.91
C GLN A 167 34.46 30.98 9.39
N LYS A 168 34.79 31.00 8.09
CA LYS A 168 35.50 32.13 7.46
C LYS A 168 34.72 33.44 7.51
N ALA A 169 33.38 33.39 7.47
CA ALA A 169 32.55 34.59 7.55
C ALA A 169 32.41 35.15 8.98
N LEU A 170 32.63 34.31 10.00
CA LEU A 170 32.50 34.66 11.41
C LEU A 170 33.84 35.00 12.09
N THR A 171 34.96 34.79 11.42
CA THR A 171 36.32 35.13 11.87
C THR A 171 36.88 36.28 11.05
#